data_AF-A0A4R0YHQ0-F1
#
_entry.id   AF-A0A4R0YHQ0-F1
#
_cell.length_a   1.000
_cell.length_b   1.000
_cell.length_c   1.000
_cell.angle_alpha   90.00
_cell.angle_beta   90.00
_cell.angle_gamma   90.00
#
_symmetry.space_group_name_H-M   'P 1'
#
loop_
_entity.id
_entity.type
_entity.pdbx_description
1 polymer ?
#
loop_
_entity_poly.entity_id
_entity_poly.type
_entity_poly.pdbx_seq_one_letter_code
_entity_poly.pdbx_strand_id
1 'polypeptide(L)'
;MGNARSGGRHAGRSPDAGLLSAHPGPGPVRVGCRWRGVLAAFDRSRYCVGMTATPKSTMTDESFEARLGELRPRLHRYCARMLGSSVDGEDAVQDALLKALRAQGEGQSVDHLEAWLIRIAHNTCLDLLRSRARYSVVPLNDDMDEVSEPDEHVVEVSFHVFLRLPELQRCAVILKDVLGHSIDEVADIAQTTPAAAKSALQRGRVALRQLAHHPDETRLPLMSDANRQKVSTFVRLFQQGDFDAIRAMLADDVQLDLVNRLKLQGRDGVTPYFTRYAEATRWRFVFGAMEGRPAMLVFDSEGEGGSESRAPSHFVLVDWQGDRIAVIRDYLFAPYTLEAADWVRLA
;
A
#
# COMPACT_ATOMS: atom_id res chain seq x y z
N MET A 1 68.67 -37.22 -60.92
CA MET A 1 68.58 -35.77 -61.22
C MET A 1 67.40 -35.25 -60.40
N GLY A 2 67.50 -34.44 -59.35
CA GLY A 2 68.54 -33.49 -58.95
C GLY A 2 67.87 -32.13 -58.69
N ASN A 3 67.81 -31.74 -57.39
CA ASN A 3 67.60 -30.39 -56.82
C ASN A 3 66.24 -29.66 -56.98
N ALA A 4 65.76 -28.83 -56.03
CA ALA A 4 66.47 -28.07 -54.99
C ALA A 4 65.65 -27.84 -53.69
N ARG A 5 66.40 -27.42 -52.65
CA ARG A 5 66.04 -27.18 -51.24
C ARG A 5 65.62 -25.72 -50.96
N SER A 6 64.77 -25.53 -49.94
CA SER A 6 64.92 -24.60 -48.77
C SER A 6 63.59 -24.65 -47.96
N GLY A 7 63.48 -24.67 -46.63
CA GLY A 7 64.39 -24.39 -45.53
C GLY A 7 63.85 -23.21 -44.69
N GLY A 8 63.19 -23.47 -43.55
CA GLY A 8 62.90 -22.44 -42.53
C GLY A 8 61.80 -22.80 -41.52
N ARG A 9 62.18 -22.95 -40.23
CA ARG A 9 61.30 -23.20 -39.05
C ARG A 9 60.93 -21.87 -38.35
N HIS A 10 59.76 -21.85 -37.69
CA HIS A 10 59.42 -21.30 -36.35
C HIS A 10 57.94 -20.86 -36.33
N ALA A 11 57.04 -21.56 -35.63
CA ALA A 11 56.71 -21.48 -34.20
C ALA A 11 55.56 -20.48 -33.89
N GLY A 12 54.43 -21.01 -33.40
CA GLY A 12 53.59 -20.31 -32.41
C GLY A 12 52.22 -19.77 -32.84
N ARG A 13 51.20 -20.23 -32.10
CA ARG A 13 49.90 -19.63 -31.74
C ARG A 13 48.64 -19.93 -32.58
N SER A 14 47.65 -20.37 -31.79
CA SER A 14 46.25 -20.78 -32.02
C SER A 14 45.32 -19.65 -32.53
N PRO A 15 44.07 -19.96 -32.92
CA PRO A 15 43.25 -19.10 -33.77
C PRO A 15 42.51 -18.03 -32.97
N ASP A 16 42.49 -16.81 -33.52
CA ASP A 16 41.73 -15.68 -33.00
C ASP A 16 40.24 -15.82 -33.32
N ALA A 17 39.44 -15.62 -32.28
CA ALA A 17 38.03 -15.36 -32.33
C ALA A 17 37.78 -13.91 -32.78
N GLY A 18 36.74 -13.68 -33.56
CA GLY A 18 36.23 -12.34 -33.76
C GLY A 18 35.30 -12.21 -34.96
N LEU A 19 34.00 -12.14 -34.70
CA LEU A 19 33.02 -11.24 -35.32
C LEU A 19 31.60 -11.66 -34.90
N LEU A 20 31.16 -11.17 -33.74
CA LEU A 20 29.74 -11.04 -33.42
C LEU A 20 29.38 -9.56 -33.58
N SER A 21 28.47 -9.30 -34.51
CA SER A 21 27.85 -8.01 -34.80
C SER A 21 27.13 -7.46 -33.56
N ALA A 22 27.51 -6.27 -33.12
CA ALA A 22 26.81 -5.51 -32.09
C ALA A 22 25.51 -4.94 -32.66
N HIS A 23 24.36 -5.34 -32.10
CA HIS A 23 23.11 -4.60 -32.24
C HIS A 23 23.20 -3.32 -31.38
N PRO A 24 22.81 -2.14 -31.89
CA PRO A 24 22.73 -0.94 -31.07
C PRO A 24 21.54 -1.09 -30.10
N GLY A 25 21.84 -1.01 -28.80
CA GLY A 25 20.81 -0.95 -27.76
C GLY A 25 19.92 0.29 -27.91
N PRO A 26 18.69 0.26 -27.37
CA PRO A 26 17.76 1.38 -27.48
C PRO A 26 18.33 2.60 -26.75
N GLY A 27 18.50 3.69 -27.49
CA GLY A 27 18.90 4.98 -26.93
C GLY A 27 17.85 5.56 -25.98
N PRO A 28 18.24 6.54 -25.14
CA PRO A 28 17.37 7.06 -24.09
C PRO A 28 16.10 7.71 -24.68
N VAL A 29 14.94 7.17 -24.30
CA VAL A 29 13.63 7.73 -24.65
C VAL A 29 13.45 9.05 -23.92
N ARG A 30 13.20 10.14 -24.66
CA ARG A 30 12.92 11.47 -24.07
C ARG A 30 11.63 11.41 -23.24
N VAL A 31 11.77 11.50 -21.92
CA VAL A 31 10.64 11.53 -20.99
C VAL A 31 10.07 12.95 -20.91
N GLY A 32 8.76 13.11 -21.16
CA GLY A 32 8.05 14.39 -21.11
C GLY A 32 7.99 15.03 -19.71
N CYS A 33 7.75 16.35 -19.65
CA CYS A 33 7.86 17.17 -18.44
C CYS A 33 7.01 16.70 -17.23
N ARG A 34 5.91 15.96 -17.45
CA ARG A 34 5.08 15.36 -16.38
C ARG A 34 5.82 14.37 -15.48
N TRP A 35 6.95 13.82 -15.96
CA TRP A 35 7.71 12.79 -15.26
C TRP A 35 8.93 13.30 -14.49
N ARG A 36 9.36 14.55 -14.74
CA ARG A 36 10.58 15.14 -14.16
C ARG A 36 10.48 15.28 -12.63
N GLY A 37 9.29 15.59 -12.11
CA GLY A 37 9.00 15.60 -10.67
C GLY A 37 8.77 14.23 -10.02
N VAL A 38 8.53 13.18 -10.82
CA VAL A 38 8.38 11.80 -10.30
C VAL A 38 9.73 11.08 -10.25
N LEU A 39 10.71 11.47 -11.08
CA LEU A 39 12.10 11.03 -10.96
C LEU A 39 12.78 11.57 -9.69
N ALA A 40 12.47 12.81 -9.28
CA ALA A 40 12.99 13.41 -8.05
C ALA A 40 12.38 12.81 -6.76
N ALA A 41 11.22 12.14 -6.85
CA ALA A 41 10.48 11.62 -5.69
C ALA A 41 10.91 10.22 -5.23
N PHE A 42 11.87 9.59 -5.92
CA PHE A 42 12.45 8.30 -5.54
C PHE A 42 13.60 8.43 -4.53
N ASP A 43 14.21 9.63 -4.46
CA ASP A 43 15.20 10.02 -3.46
C ASP A 43 14.46 10.57 -2.23
N ARG A 44 14.45 9.78 -1.16
CA ARG A 44 13.67 10.04 0.07
C ARG A 44 14.32 11.14 0.94
N SER A 45 15.36 11.84 0.46
CA SER A 45 16.25 12.65 1.30
C SER A 45 16.07 14.18 1.25
N ARG A 46 15.28 14.79 0.36
CA ARG A 46 15.25 16.27 0.27
C ARG A 46 13.89 16.90 0.04
N TYR A 47 13.21 17.26 1.13
CA TYR A 47 12.37 18.46 1.20
C TYR A 47 12.46 19.05 2.62
N CYS A 48 13.40 19.98 2.82
CA CYS A 48 13.39 20.90 3.96
C CYS A 48 12.75 22.22 3.51
N VAL A 49 11.78 22.66 4.30
CA VAL A 49 10.95 23.86 4.13
C VAL A 49 11.77 25.14 4.34
N GLY A 50 11.50 26.17 3.55
CA GLY A 50 11.86 27.56 3.83
C GLY A 50 10.58 28.38 4.05
N MET A 51 10.40 28.92 5.24
CA MET A 51 9.21 29.65 5.69
C MET A 51 9.56 31.08 6.06
N THR A 52 8.75 32.06 5.68
CA THR A 52 8.64 33.34 6.41
C THR A 52 7.21 33.91 6.43
N ALA A 53 6.73 34.05 7.67
CA ALA A 53 5.83 35.04 8.29
C ALA A 53 4.35 35.24 7.84
N THR A 54 3.47 35.14 8.84
CA THR A 54 2.00 35.34 8.92
C THR A 54 1.55 36.82 8.93
N PRO A 55 0.27 37.14 8.61
CA PRO A 55 -0.80 37.14 9.64
C PRO A 55 -2.18 36.58 9.19
N LYS A 56 -2.95 36.10 10.20
CA LYS A 56 -4.35 35.63 10.22
C LYS A 56 -5.11 35.65 8.88
N SER A 57 -5.35 34.49 8.28
CA SER A 57 -6.30 34.33 7.17
C SER A 57 -6.59 32.85 6.91
N THR A 58 -7.76 32.57 6.36
CA THR A 58 -8.19 31.30 5.76
C THR A 58 -7.01 30.49 5.22
N MET A 59 -6.91 29.22 5.61
CA MET A 59 -5.91 28.30 5.06
C MET A 59 -5.96 28.35 3.53
N THR A 60 -4.81 28.57 2.91
CA THR A 60 -4.67 28.44 1.46
C THR A 60 -4.85 26.98 1.06
N ASP A 61 -5.34 26.72 -0.15
CA ASP A 61 -5.60 25.36 -0.65
C ASP A 61 -4.34 24.47 -0.56
N GLU A 62 -3.17 25.00 -0.92
CA GLU A 62 -1.88 24.27 -0.80
C GLU A 62 -1.53 23.89 0.64
N SER A 63 -1.85 24.76 1.62
CA SER A 63 -1.61 24.46 3.04
C SER A 63 -2.59 23.41 3.59
N PHE A 64 -3.80 23.33 3.01
CA PHE A 64 -4.79 22.32 3.37
C PHE A 64 -4.40 20.95 2.84
N GLU A 65 -4.08 20.85 1.55
CA GLU A 65 -3.63 19.60 0.93
C GLU A 65 -2.40 19.00 1.63
N ALA A 66 -1.43 19.84 2.01
CA ALA A 66 -0.26 19.39 2.77
C ALA A 66 -0.66 18.72 4.10
N ARG A 67 -1.55 19.36 4.87
CA ARG A 67 -2.06 18.80 6.14
C ARG A 67 -2.89 17.54 5.95
N LEU A 68 -3.64 17.42 4.86
CA LEU A 68 -4.32 16.16 4.50
C LEU A 68 -3.31 15.03 4.31
N GLY A 69 -2.20 15.31 3.62
CA GLY A 69 -1.11 14.36 3.41
C GLY A 69 -0.47 13.88 4.71
N GLU A 70 -0.23 14.80 5.66
CA GLU A 70 0.32 14.50 6.99
C GLU A 70 -0.60 13.59 7.82
N LEU A 71 -1.93 13.81 7.73
CA LEU A 71 -2.91 13.03 8.48
C LEU A 71 -3.26 11.69 7.82
N ARG A 72 -2.89 11.48 6.56
CA ARG A 72 -3.25 10.29 5.78
C ARG A 72 -2.88 8.96 6.47
N PRO A 73 -1.65 8.74 7.00
CA PRO A 73 -1.33 7.50 7.72
C PRO A 73 -2.23 7.26 8.93
N ARG A 74 -2.59 8.34 9.64
CA ARG A 74 -3.45 8.27 10.82
C ARG A 74 -4.91 7.94 10.44
N LEU A 75 -5.42 8.52 9.35
CA LEU A 75 -6.72 8.17 8.78
C LEU A 75 -6.74 6.73 8.26
N HIS A 76 -5.64 6.26 7.65
CA HIS A 76 -5.53 4.87 7.19
C HIS A 76 -5.61 3.89 8.36
N ARG A 77 -4.85 4.12 9.44
CA ARG A 77 -4.93 3.29 10.66
C ARG A 77 -6.35 3.14 11.20
N TYR A 78 -7.13 4.21 11.12
CA TYR A 78 -8.54 4.21 11.48
C TYR A 78 -9.36 3.36 10.50
N CYS A 79 -9.32 3.71 9.21
CA CYS A 79 -10.16 3.09 8.19
C CYS A 79 -9.86 1.61 8.01
N ALA A 80 -8.58 1.21 8.05
CA ALA A 80 -8.17 -0.18 7.88
C ALA A 80 -8.70 -1.08 9.01
N ARG A 81 -8.64 -0.63 10.27
CA ARG A 81 -9.24 -1.34 11.42
C ARG A 81 -10.76 -1.30 11.39
N MET A 82 -11.34 -0.19 10.93
CA MET A 82 -12.80 -0.07 10.80
C MET A 82 -13.36 -1.03 9.73
N LEU A 83 -12.65 -1.21 8.62
CA LEU A 83 -13.06 -2.02 7.47
C LEU A 83 -12.50 -3.45 7.46
N GLY A 84 -11.52 -3.74 8.30
CA GLY A 84 -10.87 -5.05 8.36
C GLY A 84 -9.92 -5.35 7.19
N SER A 85 -9.44 -4.32 6.49
CA SER A 85 -8.51 -4.47 5.37
C SER A 85 -7.71 -3.19 5.16
N SER A 86 -6.41 -3.35 4.99
CA SER A 86 -5.48 -2.28 4.64
C SER A 86 -5.81 -1.65 3.30
N VAL A 87 -6.14 -2.47 2.30
CA VAL A 87 -6.47 -2.02 0.94
C VAL A 87 -7.75 -1.20 0.95
N ASP A 88 -8.80 -1.74 1.56
CA ASP A 88 -10.09 -1.05 1.66
C ASP A 88 -9.99 0.21 2.52
N GLY A 89 -9.14 0.17 3.55
CA GLY A 89 -8.81 1.32 4.39
C GLY A 89 -8.23 2.47 3.58
N GLU A 90 -7.29 2.18 2.68
CA GLU A 90 -6.69 3.19 1.80
C GLU A 90 -7.68 3.75 0.78
N ASP A 91 -8.58 2.91 0.25
CA ASP A 91 -9.66 3.36 -0.64
C ASP A 91 -10.64 4.28 0.09
N ALA A 92 -11.01 3.95 1.33
CA ALA A 92 -11.85 4.81 2.17
C ALA A 92 -11.17 6.14 2.53
N VAL A 93 -9.86 6.14 2.75
CA VAL A 93 -9.09 7.38 2.95
C VAL A 93 -9.13 8.25 1.70
N GLN A 94 -8.93 7.69 0.51
CA GLN A 94 -9.04 8.44 -0.75
C GLN A 94 -10.41 9.11 -0.87
N ASP A 95 -11.49 8.38 -0.64
CA ASP A 95 -12.85 8.91 -0.68
C ASP A 95 -13.11 9.98 0.38
N ALA A 96 -12.59 9.80 1.60
CA ALA A 96 -12.72 10.76 2.68
C ALA A 96 -11.99 12.07 2.37
N LEU A 97 -10.76 12.00 1.82
CA LEU A 97 -10.00 13.18 1.42
C LEU A 97 -10.68 13.93 0.26
N LEU A 98 -11.27 13.21 -0.71
CA LEU A 98 -12.05 13.83 -1.79
C LEU A 98 -13.29 14.56 -1.25
N LYS A 99 -14.00 13.97 -0.28
CA LYS A 99 -15.13 14.63 0.40
C LYS A 99 -14.68 15.87 1.17
N ALA A 100 -13.53 15.80 1.85
CA ALA A 100 -12.97 16.93 2.59
C ALA A 100 -12.59 18.09 1.67
N LEU A 101 -11.94 17.83 0.54
CA LEU A 101 -11.60 18.85 -0.47
C LEU A 101 -12.84 19.53 -1.05
N ARG A 102 -13.91 18.76 -1.33
CA ARG A 102 -15.19 19.33 -1.79
C ARG A 102 -15.80 20.26 -0.73
N ALA A 103 -15.88 19.80 0.50
CA ALA A 103 -16.43 20.58 1.61
C ALA A 103 -15.62 21.87 1.89
N GLN A 104 -14.30 21.82 1.75
CA GLN A 104 -13.44 23.00 1.83
C GLN A 104 -13.73 23.98 0.68
N GLY A 105 -13.86 23.48 -0.56
CA GLY A 105 -14.23 24.29 -1.73
C GLY A 105 -15.61 24.94 -1.63
N GLU A 106 -16.51 24.37 -0.83
CA GLU A 106 -17.82 24.92 -0.48
C GLU A 106 -17.76 25.97 0.67
N GLY A 107 -16.57 26.26 1.20
CA GLY A 107 -16.34 27.31 2.19
C GLY A 107 -16.52 26.87 3.65
N GLN A 108 -16.49 25.57 3.93
CA GLN A 108 -16.60 25.07 5.31
C GLN A 108 -15.38 25.48 6.16
N SER A 109 -15.62 26.23 7.24
CA SER A 109 -14.59 26.54 8.24
C SER A 109 -14.37 25.34 9.17
N VAL A 110 -13.10 24.97 9.39
CA VAL A 110 -12.73 23.79 10.19
C VAL A 110 -11.72 24.20 11.26
N ASP A 111 -12.15 24.20 12.53
CA ASP A 111 -11.28 24.54 13.66
C ASP A 111 -10.36 23.37 14.05
N HIS A 112 -10.92 22.15 14.13
CA HIS A 112 -10.22 20.92 14.50
C HIS A 112 -10.15 19.97 13.30
N LEU A 113 -9.16 20.18 12.42
CA LEU A 113 -9.03 19.44 11.15
C LEU A 113 -9.03 17.92 11.34
N GLU A 114 -8.27 17.42 12.30
CA GLU A 114 -8.13 15.98 12.52
C GLU A 114 -9.46 15.32 12.89
N ALA A 115 -10.12 15.81 13.94
CA ALA A 115 -11.42 15.27 14.38
C ALA A 115 -12.49 15.38 13.28
N TRP A 116 -12.44 16.46 12.47
CA TRP A 116 -13.32 16.62 11.32
C TRP A 116 -13.04 15.60 10.21
N LEU A 117 -11.78 15.37 9.84
CA LEU A 117 -11.41 14.36 8.85
C LEU A 117 -11.72 12.94 9.33
N ILE A 118 -11.46 12.62 10.60
CA ILE A 118 -11.80 11.32 11.17
C ILE A 118 -13.31 11.10 11.14
N ARG A 119 -14.13 12.13 11.36
CA ARG A 119 -15.59 12.02 11.21
C ARG A 119 -16.01 11.72 9.76
N ILE A 120 -15.40 12.39 8.78
CA ILE A 120 -15.66 12.10 7.36
C ILE A 120 -15.24 10.67 7.02
N ALA A 121 -14.07 10.24 7.50
CA ALA A 121 -13.55 8.89 7.31
C ALA A 121 -14.44 7.83 7.98
N HIS A 122 -14.91 8.09 9.20
CA HIS A 122 -15.86 7.23 9.92
C HIS A 122 -17.13 7.03 9.11
N ASN A 123 -17.79 8.11 8.70
CA ASN A 123 -19.01 8.04 7.89
C ASN A 123 -18.78 7.28 6.57
N THR A 124 -17.63 7.53 5.92
CA THR A 124 -17.24 6.80 4.69
C THR A 124 -17.10 5.29 4.95
N CYS A 125 -16.47 4.90 6.05
CA CYS A 125 -16.37 3.49 6.43
C CYS A 125 -17.76 2.88 6.71
N LEU A 126 -18.65 3.60 7.39
CA LEU A 126 -20.01 3.14 7.67
C LEU A 126 -20.81 2.92 6.38
N ASP A 127 -20.71 3.84 5.42
CA ASP A 127 -21.39 3.71 4.14
C ASP A 127 -20.90 2.47 3.36
N LEU A 128 -19.60 2.19 3.41
CA LEU A 128 -19.00 0.99 2.83
C LEU A 128 -19.42 -0.30 3.56
N LEU A 129 -19.46 -0.31 4.90
CA LEU A 129 -19.92 -1.47 5.66
C LEU A 129 -21.41 -1.75 5.41
N ARG A 130 -22.24 -0.71 5.38
CA ARG A 130 -23.67 -0.81 5.06
C ARG A 130 -23.88 -1.32 3.63
N SER A 131 -23.07 -0.88 2.67
CA SER A 131 -23.16 -1.39 1.31
C SER A 131 -22.82 -2.88 1.24
N ARG A 132 -21.78 -3.34 1.95
CA ARG A 132 -21.41 -4.77 2.05
C ARG A 132 -22.50 -5.61 2.72
N ALA A 133 -23.07 -5.14 3.83
CA ALA A 133 -24.14 -5.83 4.55
C ALA A 133 -25.42 -5.96 3.71
N ARG A 134 -25.74 -4.99 2.84
CA ARG A 134 -26.86 -5.14 1.89
C ARG A 134 -26.67 -6.29 0.90
N TYR A 135 -25.44 -6.76 0.70
CA TYR A 135 -25.10 -7.88 -0.18
C TYR A 135 -24.65 -9.15 0.58
N SER A 136 -24.69 -9.16 1.91
CA SER A 136 -24.22 -10.25 2.77
C SER A 136 -25.16 -10.46 3.95
N VAL A 137 -25.75 -11.65 4.09
CA VAL A 137 -26.65 -11.99 5.21
C VAL A 137 -25.94 -12.95 6.16
N VAL A 138 -25.58 -12.52 7.38
CA VAL A 138 -25.25 -13.44 8.51
C VAL A 138 -25.56 -12.74 9.87
N PRO A 139 -26.01 -13.49 10.91
CA PRO A 139 -26.74 -12.99 12.06
C PRO A 139 -25.88 -12.58 13.28
N LEU A 140 -26.55 -11.89 14.22
CA LEU A 140 -26.05 -11.37 15.50
C LEU A 140 -25.98 -12.45 16.58
N ASN A 141 -25.00 -12.36 17.48
CA ASN A 141 -25.09 -12.83 18.87
C ASN A 141 -24.25 -11.94 19.80
N ASP A 142 -24.73 -11.77 21.02
CA ASP A 142 -24.24 -10.92 22.10
C ASP A 142 -24.07 -11.82 23.34
N ASP A 143 -22.99 -11.65 24.13
CA ASP A 143 -22.91 -12.06 25.53
C ASP A 143 -21.71 -11.37 26.23
N MET A 144 -21.90 -11.02 27.51
CA MET A 144 -21.04 -10.16 28.34
C MET A 144 -20.30 -10.95 29.45
N ASP A 145 -19.13 -10.45 29.89
CA ASP A 145 -18.62 -10.55 31.29
C ASP A 145 -17.43 -9.60 31.61
N GLU A 146 -16.99 -9.60 32.87
CA GLU A 146 -16.36 -8.55 33.70
C GLU A 146 -14.91 -8.07 33.39
N VAL A 147 -14.49 -6.97 34.04
CA VAL A 147 -13.38 -6.06 33.69
C VAL A 147 -12.04 -6.41 34.36
N SER A 148 -10.94 -6.28 33.61
CA SER A 148 -9.58 -6.02 34.14
C SER A 148 -8.84 -4.99 33.28
N GLU A 149 -7.74 -4.47 33.83
CA GLU A 149 -6.92 -3.32 33.39
C GLU A 149 -6.33 -3.41 31.95
N PRO A 150 -5.90 -2.27 31.35
CA PRO A 150 -5.57 -2.21 29.92
C PRO A 150 -4.25 -2.94 29.60
N ASP A 151 -4.21 -3.57 28.43
CA ASP A 151 -2.99 -4.19 27.89
C ASP A 151 -2.37 -3.28 26.83
N GLU A 152 -1.05 -3.36 26.68
CA GLU A 152 -0.22 -2.41 25.91
C GLU A 152 -0.22 -2.69 24.40
N HIS A 153 -0.97 -3.69 23.92
CA HIS A 153 -0.82 -4.25 22.57
C HIS A 153 -2.06 -4.18 21.65
N VAL A 154 -3.06 -3.33 21.93
CA VAL A 154 -4.25 -3.16 21.03
C VAL A 154 -3.86 -2.73 19.61
N VAL A 155 -2.71 -2.06 19.45
CA VAL A 155 -2.18 -1.63 18.16
C VAL A 155 -1.79 -2.80 17.25
N GLU A 156 -1.34 -3.92 17.83
CA GLU A 156 -0.81 -5.09 17.10
C GLU A 156 -1.90 -6.10 16.69
N VAL A 157 -3.15 -5.85 17.09
CA VAL A 157 -4.28 -6.71 16.75
C VAL A 157 -4.58 -6.61 15.24
N SER A 158 -4.58 -7.75 14.54
CA SER A 158 -4.90 -7.84 13.11
C SER A 158 -6.27 -7.23 12.79
N PHE A 159 -6.41 -6.64 11.60
CA PHE A 159 -7.62 -5.93 11.19
C PHE A 159 -8.90 -6.77 11.27
N HIS A 160 -8.81 -8.08 10.99
CA HIS A 160 -9.96 -8.99 11.02
C HIS A 160 -10.57 -9.17 12.41
N VAL A 161 -9.77 -9.06 13.47
CA VAL A 161 -10.29 -9.18 14.84
C VAL A 161 -11.21 -8.00 15.17
N PHE A 162 -10.85 -6.79 14.71
CA PHE A 162 -11.71 -5.61 14.87
C PHE A 162 -13.08 -5.80 14.19
N LEU A 163 -13.14 -6.52 13.05
CA LEU A 163 -14.42 -6.78 12.36
C LEU A 163 -15.44 -7.58 13.18
N ARG A 164 -14.98 -8.32 14.20
CA ARG A 164 -15.87 -9.09 15.07
C ARG A 164 -16.56 -8.23 16.12
N LEU A 165 -16.06 -7.01 16.37
CA LEU A 165 -16.68 -6.05 17.29
C LEU A 165 -17.90 -5.38 16.65
N PRO A 166 -18.97 -5.11 17.43
CA PRO A 166 -20.00 -4.16 17.04
C PRO A 166 -19.41 -2.79 16.69
N GLU A 167 -20.01 -2.11 15.71
CA GLU A 167 -19.51 -0.87 15.11
C GLU A 167 -19.06 0.19 16.13
N LEU A 168 -19.91 0.50 17.11
CA LEU A 168 -19.61 1.52 18.11
C LEU A 168 -18.47 1.10 19.05
N GLN A 169 -18.38 -0.19 19.39
CA GLN A 169 -17.30 -0.72 20.22
C GLN A 169 -15.97 -0.65 19.45
N ARG A 170 -16.00 -1.04 18.17
CA ARG A 170 -14.85 -0.94 17.25
C ARG A 170 -14.37 0.51 17.13
N CYS A 171 -15.28 1.43 16.84
CA CYS A 171 -14.98 2.85 16.72
C CYS A 171 -14.34 3.40 18.00
N ALA A 172 -14.96 3.14 19.16
CA ALA A 172 -14.47 3.62 20.45
C ALA A 172 -13.06 3.10 20.78
N VAL A 173 -12.80 1.80 20.58
CA VAL A 173 -11.48 1.20 20.79
C VAL A 173 -10.43 1.79 19.85
N ILE A 174 -10.72 1.91 18.55
CA ILE A 174 -9.75 2.48 17.59
C ILE A 174 -9.42 3.93 17.96
N LEU A 175 -10.42 4.77 18.20
CA LEU A 175 -10.21 6.18 18.51
C LEU A 175 -9.43 6.35 19.82
N LYS A 176 -9.78 5.58 20.86
CA LYS A 176 -9.16 5.71 22.18
C LYS A 176 -7.79 5.03 22.27
N ASP A 177 -7.71 3.76 21.91
CA ASP A 177 -6.57 2.89 22.23
C ASP A 177 -5.53 2.88 21.12
N VAL A 178 -5.93 3.13 19.86
CA VAL A 178 -4.99 3.19 18.72
C VAL A 178 -4.60 4.62 18.39
N LEU A 179 -5.56 5.56 18.45
CA LEU A 179 -5.31 6.95 18.07
C LEU A 179 -5.14 7.90 19.27
N GLY A 180 -5.50 7.51 20.49
CA GLY A 180 -5.28 8.32 21.69
C GLY A 180 -6.29 9.44 21.95
N HIS A 181 -7.47 9.42 21.33
CA HIS A 181 -8.51 10.44 21.53
C HIS A 181 -9.07 10.42 22.96
N SER A 182 -9.64 11.53 23.42
CA SER A 182 -10.45 11.60 24.62
C SER A 182 -11.81 10.91 24.43
N ILE A 183 -12.51 10.61 25.53
CA ILE A 183 -13.87 10.02 25.45
C ILE A 183 -14.86 11.00 24.83
N ASP A 184 -14.68 12.30 25.07
CA ASP A 184 -15.54 13.35 24.50
C ASP A 184 -15.35 13.44 22.99
N GLU A 185 -14.11 13.43 22.50
CA GLU A 185 -13.84 13.38 21.05
C GLU A 185 -14.37 12.10 20.40
N VAL A 186 -14.26 10.95 21.09
CA VAL A 186 -14.87 9.69 20.61
C VAL A 186 -16.37 9.85 20.45
N ALA A 187 -17.04 10.44 21.45
CA ALA A 187 -18.48 10.68 21.42
C ALA A 187 -18.89 11.63 20.28
N ASP A 188 -18.13 12.71 20.07
CA ASP A 188 -18.36 13.68 19.00
C ASP A 188 -18.14 13.12 17.59
N ILE A 189 -17.17 12.21 17.43
CA ILE A 189 -16.90 11.54 16.15
C ILE A 189 -17.97 10.48 15.87
N ALA A 190 -18.30 9.66 16.86
CA ALA A 190 -19.29 8.58 16.74
C ALA A 190 -20.75 9.05 16.87
N GLN A 191 -20.97 10.37 17.04
CA GLN A 191 -22.29 10.99 17.20
C GLN A 191 -23.13 10.33 18.31
N THR A 192 -22.52 10.14 19.48
CA THR A 192 -23.14 9.50 20.65
C THR A 192 -22.88 10.30 21.94
N THR A 193 -23.32 9.79 23.08
CA THR A 193 -23.03 10.40 24.39
C THR A 193 -21.67 9.92 24.94
N PRO A 194 -20.95 10.73 25.74
CA PRO A 194 -19.72 10.29 26.41
C PRO A 194 -19.89 9.02 27.25
N ALA A 195 -21.06 8.85 27.88
CA ALA A 195 -21.40 7.64 28.62
C ALA A 195 -21.50 6.41 27.72
N ALA A 196 -22.17 6.54 26.56
CA ALA A 196 -22.28 5.46 25.58
C ALA A 196 -20.91 5.12 24.97
N ALA A 197 -20.09 6.13 24.62
CA ALA A 197 -18.73 5.95 24.13
C ALA A 197 -17.84 5.21 25.14
N LYS A 198 -17.86 5.62 26.41
CA LYS A 198 -17.11 4.95 27.50
C LYS A 198 -17.56 3.50 27.69
N SER A 199 -18.86 3.26 27.67
CA SER A 199 -19.43 1.92 27.81
C SER A 199 -19.06 1.02 26.63
N ALA A 200 -19.12 1.55 25.40
CA ALA A 200 -18.73 0.83 24.20
C ALA A 200 -17.23 0.51 24.17
N LEU A 201 -16.37 1.44 24.58
CA LEU A 201 -14.93 1.22 24.74
C LEU A 201 -14.65 0.07 25.71
N GLN A 202 -15.28 0.09 26.88
CA GLN A 202 -15.10 -0.94 27.91
C GLN A 202 -15.47 -2.33 27.36
N ARG A 203 -16.65 -2.44 26.72
CA ARG A 203 -17.09 -3.70 26.10
C ARG A 203 -16.17 -4.13 24.96
N GLY A 204 -15.74 -3.20 24.12
CA GLY A 204 -14.83 -3.50 23.01
C GLY A 204 -13.48 -4.06 23.48
N ARG A 205 -12.91 -3.52 24.55
CA ARG A 205 -11.68 -4.05 25.16
C ARG A 205 -11.85 -5.47 25.69
N VAL A 206 -12.98 -5.75 26.35
CA VAL A 206 -13.31 -7.10 26.83
C VAL A 206 -13.39 -8.08 25.65
N ALA A 207 -14.15 -7.74 24.61
CA ALA A 207 -14.32 -8.58 23.44
C ALA A 207 -12.98 -8.83 22.71
N LEU A 208 -12.12 -7.81 22.55
CA LEU A 208 -10.79 -8.02 21.95
C LEU A 208 -9.91 -8.98 22.75
N ARG A 209 -9.94 -8.91 24.09
CA ARG A 209 -9.19 -9.86 24.93
C ARG A 209 -9.67 -11.29 24.72
N GLN A 210 -10.99 -11.51 24.73
CA GLN A 210 -11.57 -12.83 24.48
C GLN A 210 -11.14 -13.38 23.12
N LEU A 211 -11.10 -12.52 22.09
CA LEU A 211 -10.67 -12.90 20.75
C LEU A 211 -9.16 -13.17 20.65
N ALA A 212 -8.33 -12.43 21.39
CA ALA A 212 -6.88 -12.63 21.41
C ALA A 212 -6.48 -14.01 21.97
N HIS A 213 -7.33 -14.64 22.79
CA HIS A 213 -7.12 -16.00 23.30
C HIS A 213 -7.40 -17.11 22.26
N HIS A 214 -7.88 -16.77 21.05
CA HIS A 214 -8.17 -17.70 19.95
C HIS A 214 -7.50 -17.31 18.62
N PRO A 215 -6.16 -17.26 18.53
CA PRO A 215 -5.45 -16.72 17.37
C PRO A 215 -5.56 -17.56 16.08
N ASP A 216 -5.73 -18.88 16.19
CA ASP A 216 -5.65 -19.81 15.05
C ASP A 216 -6.83 -19.74 14.06
N GLU A 217 -7.95 -19.10 14.42
CA GLU A 217 -9.12 -18.93 13.55
C GLU A 217 -8.96 -17.80 12.50
N THR A 218 -7.86 -17.05 12.55
CA THR A 218 -7.71 -15.76 11.84
C THR A 218 -6.93 -15.83 10.52
N ARG A 219 -6.51 -17.02 10.06
CA ARG A 219 -5.78 -17.14 8.78
C ARG A 219 -6.75 -16.96 7.61
N LEU A 220 -6.56 -15.90 6.84
CA LEU A 220 -7.30 -15.65 5.60
C LEU A 220 -7.09 -16.80 4.60
N PRO A 221 -8.15 -17.31 3.96
CA PRO A 221 -8.00 -18.26 2.88
C PRO A 221 -7.17 -17.62 1.76
N LEU A 222 -6.14 -18.32 1.29
CA LEU A 222 -5.43 -17.91 0.08
C LEU A 222 -6.41 -18.00 -1.11
N MET A 223 -6.51 -16.92 -1.90
CA MET A 223 -7.38 -16.90 -3.09
C MET A 223 -7.03 -18.02 -4.10
N SER A 224 -7.98 -18.33 -5.00
CA SER A 224 -7.91 -19.43 -5.99
C SER A 224 -6.55 -19.59 -6.71
N ASP A 225 -6.14 -20.84 -6.95
CA ASP A 225 -4.86 -21.23 -7.57
C ASP A 225 -4.54 -20.54 -8.91
N ALA A 226 -5.56 -20.23 -9.73
CA ALA A 226 -5.36 -19.62 -11.05
C ALA A 226 -4.77 -18.19 -10.97
N ASN A 227 -5.25 -17.37 -10.05
CA ASN A 227 -4.72 -16.02 -9.83
C ASN A 227 -3.34 -16.07 -9.16
N ARG A 228 -3.14 -17.04 -8.26
CA ARG A 228 -1.84 -17.30 -7.62
C ARG A 228 -0.75 -17.54 -8.67
N GLN A 229 -1.01 -18.39 -9.67
CA GLN A 229 -0.04 -18.70 -10.72
C GLN A 229 0.30 -17.48 -11.61
N LYS A 230 -0.69 -16.66 -11.92
CA LYS A 230 -0.51 -15.44 -12.72
C LYS A 230 0.37 -14.42 -12.00
N VAL A 231 0.08 -14.16 -10.71
CA VAL A 231 0.90 -13.25 -9.90
C VAL A 231 2.31 -13.83 -9.68
N SER A 232 2.44 -15.13 -9.42
CA SER A 232 3.76 -15.78 -9.31
C SER A 232 4.58 -15.60 -10.60
N THR A 233 3.94 -15.76 -11.77
CA THR A 233 4.59 -15.53 -13.07
C THR A 233 5.02 -14.07 -13.23
N PHE A 234 4.16 -13.12 -12.89
CA PHE A 234 4.46 -11.69 -12.91
C PHE A 234 5.68 -11.36 -12.02
N VAL A 235 5.71 -11.87 -10.79
CA VAL A 235 6.84 -11.67 -9.87
C VAL A 235 8.14 -12.27 -10.42
N ARG A 236 8.08 -13.47 -10.99
CA ARG A 236 9.25 -14.11 -11.62
C ARG A 236 9.81 -13.26 -12.76
N LEU A 237 8.97 -12.64 -13.58
CA LEU A 237 9.43 -11.75 -14.65
C LEU A 237 10.11 -10.49 -14.08
N PHE A 238 9.61 -9.94 -12.98
CA PHE A 238 10.29 -8.86 -12.24
C PHE A 238 11.66 -9.28 -11.72
N GLN A 239 11.76 -10.48 -11.14
CA GLN A 239 13.05 -11.03 -10.64
C GLN A 239 14.06 -11.23 -11.78
N GLN A 240 13.60 -11.57 -12.98
CA GLN A 240 14.43 -11.78 -14.17
C GLN A 240 14.75 -10.47 -14.91
N GLY A 241 14.08 -9.36 -14.57
CA GLY A 241 14.16 -8.12 -15.33
C GLY A 241 13.53 -8.18 -16.72
N ASP A 242 12.67 -9.18 -16.99
CA ASP A 242 12.01 -9.37 -18.29
C ASP A 242 10.76 -8.50 -18.40
N PHE A 243 10.99 -7.18 -18.49
CA PHE A 243 9.94 -6.19 -18.57
C PHE A 243 9.22 -6.16 -19.93
N ASP A 244 9.83 -6.71 -20.99
CA ASP A 244 9.18 -6.86 -22.28
C ASP A 244 8.09 -7.93 -22.24
N ALA A 245 8.34 -9.06 -21.58
CA ALA A 245 7.31 -10.06 -21.34
C ALA A 245 6.16 -9.49 -20.50
N ILE A 246 6.45 -8.68 -19.46
CA ILE A 246 5.40 -8.03 -18.67
C ILE A 246 4.59 -7.05 -19.52
N ARG A 247 5.25 -6.21 -20.33
CA ARG A 247 4.58 -5.30 -21.27
C ARG A 247 3.68 -6.04 -22.26
N ALA A 248 4.08 -7.25 -22.67
CA ALA A 248 3.29 -8.10 -23.53
C ALA A 248 2.04 -8.68 -22.85
N MET A 249 1.97 -8.70 -21.51
CA MET A 249 0.83 -9.20 -20.74
C MET A 249 -0.20 -8.12 -20.37
N LEU A 250 0.09 -6.83 -20.60
CA LEU A 250 -0.84 -5.74 -20.29
C LEU A 250 -2.11 -5.79 -21.16
N ALA A 251 -3.25 -5.46 -20.57
CA ALA A 251 -4.46 -5.09 -21.31
C ALA A 251 -4.26 -3.74 -22.02
N ASP A 252 -5.04 -3.47 -23.07
CA ASP A 252 -4.93 -2.21 -23.82
C ASP A 252 -5.32 -1.00 -22.97
N ASP A 253 -6.31 -1.17 -22.09
CA ASP A 253 -6.86 -0.20 -21.15
C ASP A 253 -6.29 -0.35 -19.73
N VAL A 254 -5.13 -1.00 -19.59
CA VAL A 254 -4.49 -1.26 -18.28
C VAL A 254 -4.41 0.00 -17.42
N GLN A 255 -4.74 -0.14 -16.14
CA GLN A 255 -4.66 0.92 -15.16
C GLN A 255 -3.47 0.68 -14.22
N LEU A 256 -2.72 1.75 -13.95
CA LEU A 256 -1.70 1.76 -12.91
C LEU A 256 -2.07 2.79 -11.86
N ASP A 257 -2.24 2.33 -10.63
CA ASP A 257 -2.41 3.17 -9.44
C ASP A 257 -1.12 3.11 -8.62
N LEU A 258 -0.29 4.15 -8.73
CA LEU A 258 0.75 4.42 -7.75
C LEU A 258 0.05 5.11 -6.58
N VAL A 259 -0.34 4.30 -5.60
CA VAL A 259 -1.23 4.70 -4.51
C VAL A 259 -0.66 5.92 -3.78
N ASN A 260 -1.53 6.88 -3.46
CA ASN A 260 -1.13 8.16 -2.86
C ASN A 260 -0.14 9.00 -3.72
N ARG A 261 -0.05 8.73 -5.03
CA ARG A 261 0.85 9.50 -5.92
C ARG A 261 0.24 9.87 -7.25
N LEU A 262 -0.13 8.91 -8.08
CA LEU A 262 -0.67 9.18 -9.42
C LEU A 262 -1.38 7.96 -10.00
N LYS A 263 -2.29 8.21 -10.94
CA LYS A 263 -2.96 7.19 -11.75
C LYS A 263 -2.61 7.35 -13.23
N LEU A 264 -2.35 6.24 -13.89
CA LEU A 264 -2.05 6.15 -15.33
C LEU A 264 -2.95 5.11 -15.97
N GLN A 265 -3.19 5.27 -17.27
CA GLN A 265 -4.04 4.39 -18.05
C GLN A 265 -3.43 4.14 -19.42
N GLY A 266 -3.72 2.97 -19.97
CA GLY A 266 -3.25 2.51 -21.27
C GLY A 266 -1.78 2.07 -21.28
N ARG A 267 -1.44 1.20 -22.23
CA ARG A 267 -0.11 0.58 -22.32
C ARG A 267 1.04 1.59 -22.41
N ASP A 268 0.85 2.65 -23.20
CA ASP A 268 1.86 3.70 -23.36
C ASP A 268 2.06 4.51 -22.08
N GLY A 269 0.95 4.79 -21.37
CA GLY A 269 0.98 5.50 -20.09
C GLY A 269 1.69 4.71 -19.00
N VAL A 270 1.49 3.39 -18.96
CA VAL A 270 2.06 2.49 -17.95
C VAL A 270 3.51 2.13 -18.25
N THR A 271 3.96 2.11 -19.51
CA THR A 271 5.31 1.66 -19.91
C THR A 271 6.47 2.24 -19.06
N PRO A 272 6.52 3.55 -18.74
CA PRO A 272 7.62 4.12 -17.95
C PRO A 272 7.73 3.58 -16.52
N TYR A 273 6.68 2.94 -16.00
CA TYR A 273 6.70 2.26 -14.70
C TYR A 273 7.77 1.17 -14.64
N PHE A 274 7.81 0.30 -15.63
CA PHE A 274 8.71 -0.85 -15.66
C PHE A 274 10.17 -0.43 -15.88
N THR A 275 10.40 0.60 -16.70
CA THR A 275 11.74 1.19 -16.88
C THR A 275 12.34 1.64 -15.55
N ARG A 276 11.53 2.19 -14.65
CA ARG A 276 12.00 2.68 -13.34
C ARG A 276 12.35 1.57 -12.38
N TYR A 277 11.54 0.51 -12.35
CA TYR A 277 11.89 -0.68 -11.59
C TYR A 277 13.16 -1.35 -12.14
N ALA A 278 13.41 -1.29 -13.45
CA ALA A 278 14.65 -1.78 -14.06
C ALA A 278 15.89 -0.98 -13.63
N GLU A 279 15.75 0.34 -13.42
CA GLU A 279 16.84 1.23 -13.01
C GLU A 279 17.14 1.12 -11.49
N ALA A 280 16.20 0.61 -10.69
CA ALA A 280 16.33 0.52 -9.24
C ALA A 280 16.91 -0.83 -8.79
N THR A 281 18.22 -0.86 -8.50
CA THR A 281 18.90 -2.08 -7.99
C THR A 281 18.65 -2.38 -6.51
N ARG A 282 18.03 -1.44 -5.79
CA ARG A 282 17.80 -1.55 -4.33
C ARG A 282 16.65 -2.47 -3.93
N TRP A 283 15.92 -3.04 -4.88
CA TRP A 283 14.67 -3.74 -4.58
C TRP A 283 14.76 -5.21 -4.91
N ARG A 284 14.22 -6.00 -3.99
CA ARG A 284 14.04 -7.44 -4.15
C ARG A 284 12.56 -7.78 -4.16
N PHE A 285 12.15 -8.48 -5.19
CA PHE A 285 10.76 -8.88 -5.41
C PHE A 285 10.54 -10.31 -4.93
N VAL A 286 9.53 -10.52 -4.09
CA VAL A 286 9.19 -11.83 -3.52
C VAL A 286 7.72 -12.10 -3.75
N PHE A 287 7.41 -13.32 -4.16
CA PHE A 287 6.02 -13.74 -4.27
C PHE A 287 5.46 -13.99 -2.87
N GLY A 288 4.30 -13.43 -2.59
CA GLY A 288 3.69 -13.51 -1.28
C GLY A 288 2.18 -13.38 -1.33
N ALA A 289 1.60 -13.19 -0.15
CA ALA A 289 0.23 -12.75 -0.01
C ALA A 289 0.14 -11.58 0.97
N MET A 290 -0.81 -10.69 0.69
CA MET A 290 -1.21 -9.57 1.53
C MET A 290 -2.69 -9.75 1.85
N GLU A 291 -3.03 -9.91 3.13
CA GLU A 291 -4.40 -10.18 3.60
C GLU A 291 -5.06 -11.36 2.85
N GLY A 292 -4.30 -12.44 2.62
CA GLY A 292 -4.74 -13.63 1.88
C GLY A 292 -4.77 -13.49 0.35
N ARG A 293 -4.52 -12.29 -0.19
CA ARG A 293 -4.51 -12.02 -1.63
C ARG A 293 -3.09 -12.19 -2.20
N PRO A 294 -2.88 -12.94 -3.30
CA PRO A 294 -1.58 -13.02 -3.95
C PRO A 294 -1.01 -11.64 -4.28
N ALA A 295 0.24 -11.40 -3.91
CA ALA A 295 0.88 -10.10 -4.02
C ALA A 295 2.37 -10.23 -4.39
N MET A 296 2.92 -9.18 -4.98
CA MET A 296 4.36 -8.99 -5.03
C MET A 296 4.79 -8.20 -3.79
N LEU A 297 5.59 -8.80 -2.92
CA LEU A 297 6.21 -8.13 -1.79
C LEU A 297 7.55 -7.55 -2.21
N VAL A 298 7.79 -6.27 -1.88
CA VAL A 298 9.01 -5.57 -2.29
C VAL A 298 9.85 -5.24 -1.08
N PHE A 299 11.04 -5.83 -0.98
CA PHE A 299 11.99 -5.61 0.10
C PHE A 299 13.06 -4.62 -0.35
N ASP A 300 13.50 -3.76 0.57
CA ASP A 300 14.72 -2.97 0.37
C ASP A 300 15.93 -3.89 0.59
N SER A 301 16.87 -3.90 -0.35
CA SER A 301 18.08 -4.69 -0.29
C SER A 301 19.13 -4.08 0.65
N GLU A 302 19.01 -2.78 0.96
CA GLU A 302 19.82 -2.08 1.95
C GLU A 302 19.00 -1.89 3.23
N GLY A 303 18.88 -2.93 4.05
CA GLY A 303 18.29 -2.75 5.39
C GLY A 303 19.23 -1.99 6.32
N GLU A 304 18.69 -1.45 7.42
CA GLU A 304 19.48 -0.78 8.45
C GLU A 304 20.63 -1.70 8.94
N GLY A 305 21.88 -1.21 8.80
CA GLY A 305 23.06 -1.96 9.23
C GLY A 305 23.56 -3.04 8.27
N GLY A 306 23.12 -3.06 7.00
CA GLY A 306 23.63 -3.98 5.97
C GLY A 306 23.06 -5.41 6.03
N SER A 307 21.99 -5.61 6.81
CA SER A 307 21.21 -6.85 6.86
C SER A 307 19.90 -6.68 6.08
N GLU A 308 19.35 -7.75 5.48
CA GLU A 308 18.07 -7.66 4.77
C GLU A 308 16.94 -7.17 5.69
N SER A 309 16.08 -6.27 5.19
CA SER A 309 14.86 -5.90 5.90
C SER A 309 13.99 -7.12 6.16
N ARG A 310 13.59 -7.31 7.43
CA ARG A 310 12.75 -8.43 7.87
C ARG A 310 11.31 -8.32 7.35
N ALA A 311 10.82 -7.10 7.14
CA ALA A 311 9.50 -6.80 6.59
C ALA A 311 9.61 -6.17 5.19
N PRO A 312 8.59 -6.33 4.31
CA PRO A 312 8.56 -5.64 3.04
C PRO A 312 8.48 -4.13 3.24
N SER A 313 9.02 -3.37 2.29
CA SER A 313 8.94 -1.90 2.27
C SER A 313 7.60 -1.41 1.71
N HIS A 314 7.02 -2.17 0.79
CA HIS A 314 5.70 -2.00 0.18
C HIS A 314 5.31 -3.29 -0.54
N PHE A 315 4.12 -3.30 -1.13
CA PHE A 315 3.60 -4.42 -1.91
C PHE A 315 2.91 -3.91 -3.18
N VAL A 316 2.72 -4.81 -4.13
CA VAL A 316 1.99 -4.57 -5.38
C VAL A 316 0.91 -5.64 -5.54
N LEU A 317 -0.31 -5.19 -5.81
CA LEU A 317 -1.45 -6.03 -6.18
C LEU A 317 -1.70 -5.92 -7.67
N VAL A 318 -2.09 -7.04 -8.29
CA VAL A 318 -2.33 -7.11 -9.73
C VAL A 318 -3.65 -7.82 -9.98
N ASP A 319 -4.57 -7.11 -10.64
CA ASP A 319 -5.84 -7.65 -11.09
C ASP A 319 -5.78 -8.01 -12.57
N TRP A 320 -6.48 -9.09 -12.92
CA TRP A 320 -6.42 -9.71 -14.23
C TRP A 320 -7.80 -9.71 -14.88
N GLN A 321 -7.83 -9.43 -16.18
CA GLN A 321 -8.99 -9.65 -17.04
C GLN A 321 -8.64 -10.73 -18.05
N GLY A 322 -9.18 -11.94 -17.86
CA GLY A 322 -8.68 -13.12 -18.56
C GLY A 322 -7.19 -13.31 -18.25
N ASP A 323 -6.34 -13.40 -19.27
CA ASP A 323 -4.88 -13.56 -19.15
C ASP A 323 -4.10 -12.24 -19.29
N ARG A 324 -4.82 -11.10 -19.29
CA ARG A 324 -4.22 -9.77 -19.38
C ARG A 324 -4.22 -9.08 -18.03
N ILE A 325 -3.16 -8.33 -17.76
CA ILE A 325 -3.07 -7.46 -16.58
C ILE A 325 -3.97 -6.25 -16.81
N ALA A 326 -5.01 -6.11 -16.01
CA ALA A 326 -5.99 -5.03 -16.11
C ALA A 326 -5.66 -3.89 -15.14
N VAL A 327 -5.24 -4.20 -13.92
CA VAL A 327 -4.90 -3.19 -12.91
C VAL A 327 -3.62 -3.57 -12.19
N ILE A 328 -2.72 -2.60 -12.01
CA ILE A 328 -1.56 -2.69 -11.13
C ILE A 328 -1.75 -1.64 -10.04
N ARG A 329 -1.81 -2.06 -8.77
CA ARG A 329 -1.85 -1.17 -7.61
C ARG A 329 -0.56 -1.31 -6.83
N ASP A 330 0.24 -0.25 -6.80
CA ASP A 330 1.56 -0.22 -6.19
C ASP A 330 1.59 0.75 -5.00
N TYR A 331 1.91 0.21 -3.82
CA TYR A 331 1.84 0.91 -2.54
C TYR A 331 3.16 1.57 -2.13
N LEU A 332 4.11 1.77 -3.05
CA LEU A 332 5.41 2.41 -2.81
C LEU A 332 5.32 3.74 -2.03
N PHE A 333 4.32 4.58 -2.32
CA PHE A 333 4.11 5.88 -1.65
C PHE A 333 3.06 5.85 -0.53
N ALA A 334 2.65 4.64 -0.13
CA ALA A 334 1.76 4.39 0.99
C ALA A 334 2.30 3.28 1.91
N PRO A 335 3.56 3.36 2.39
CA PRO A 335 4.17 2.29 3.18
C PRO A 335 3.47 2.05 4.52
N TYR A 336 2.74 3.05 5.05
CA TYR A 336 1.91 2.93 6.25
C TYR A 336 0.81 1.86 6.11
N THR A 337 0.46 1.47 4.88
CA THR A 337 -0.52 0.40 4.62
C THR A 337 -0.04 -0.99 5.07
N LEU A 338 1.25 -1.16 5.35
CA LEU A 338 1.77 -2.40 5.94
C LEU A 338 1.62 -2.45 7.47
N GLU A 339 1.26 -1.35 8.15
CA GLU A 339 1.13 -1.32 9.61
C GLU A 339 -0.03 -2.20 10.06
N ALA A 340 0.26 -3.26 10.85
CA ALA A 340 -0.70 -4.26 11.32
C ALA A 340 -1.41 -5.09 10.23
N ALA A 341 -0.94 -5.00 8.98
CA ALA A 341 -1.46 -5.82 7.90
C ALA A 341 -0.81 -7.21 7.88
N ASP A 342 -1.62 -8.24 7.68
CA ASP A 342 -1.12 -9.61 7.58
C ASP A 342 -0.48 -9.85 6.21
N TRP A 343 0.79 -10.28 6.19
CA TRP A 343 1.48 -10.67 4.97
C TRP A 343 2.32 -11.92 5.18
N VAL A 344 2.55 -12.67 4.10
CA VAL A 344 3.34 -13.91 4.14
C VAL A 344 4.12 -14.08 2.85
N ARG A 345 5.34 -14.62 2.94
CA ARG A 345 6.10 -15.06 1.76
C ARG A 345 5.56 -16.42 1.31
N LEU A 346 5.34 -16.56 0.01
CA LEU A 346 4.91 -17.81 -0.59
C LEU A 346 6.06 -18.44 -1.36
N ALA A 347 6.14 -19.76 -1.31
CA ALA A 347 7.08 -20.56 -2.08
C ALA A 347 6.66 -20.67 -3.55
#